data_AF-A0A2V5LQI7-F1
#
_entry.id   AF-A0A2V5LQI7-F1
#
_cell.length_a   1.000
_cell.length_b   1.000
_cell.length_c   1.000
_cell.angle_alpha   90.00
_cell.angle_beta   90.00
_cell.angle_gamma   90.00
#
_symmetry.space_group_name_H-M   'P 1'
#
loop_
_entity.id
_entity.type
_entity.pdbx_description
1 polymer ?
#
loop_
_entity_poly.entity_id
_entity_poly.type
_entity_poly.pdbx_seq_one_letter_code
_entity_poly.pdbx_strand_id
1 'polypeptide(L)'
;MLFVALAAFSQTPARIATAERTWASFWRQFTLAINKKDHAPLLRMMPSDFFDGGGGLTPKGWLKFIDENEPNGSWRDSRKSMAGGANINRTWSAIGVPTKVTRDHAYYFEFRKDGKWYFAGVVGD
;
A
#
# COMPACT_ATOMS: atom_id res chain seq x y z
N MET A 1 20.12 37.25 -9.34
CA MET A 1 19.94 35.95 -8.67
C MET A 1 18.45 35.71 -8.53
N LEU A 2 17.91 34.73 -9.26
CA LEU A 2 16.48 34.38 -9.24
C LEU A 2 16.28 33.32 -8.15
N PHE A 3 15.60 33.67 -7.07
CA PHE A 3 15.19 32.70 -6.06
C PHE A 3 14.00 31.90 -6.60
N VAL A 4 14.23 30.65 -6.99
CA VAL A 4 13.16 29.69 -7.27
C VAL A 4 12.60 29.26 -5.93
N ALA A 5 11.41 29.77 -5.59
CA ALA A 5 10.66 29.32 -4.43
C ALA A 5 10.23 27.86 -4.66
N LEU A 6 10.85 26.93 -3.93
CA LEU A 6 10.30 25.59 -3.75
C LEU A 6 9.01 25.72 -2.96
N ALA A 7 7.88 25.68 -3.67
CA ALA A 7 6.58 25.49 -3.05
C ALA A 7 6.57 24.10 -2.41
N ALA A 8 6.85 24.05 -1.10
CA ALA A 8 6.51 22.90 -0.28
C ALA A 8 4.99 22.75 -0.35
N PHE A 9 4.52 21.78 -1.14
CA PHE A 9 3.11 21.40 -1.15
C PHE A 9 2.77 20.77 0.19
N SER A 10 2.49 21.61 1.20
CA SER A 10 1.77 21.20 2.40
C SER A 10 0.57 20.39 1.95
N GLN A 11 0.52 19.12 2.34
CA GLN A 11 -0.63 18.26 2.11
C GLN A 11 -1.87 19.03 2.57
N THR A 12 -2.74 19.40 1.63
CA THR A 12 -3.95 20.15 1.99
C THR A 12 -4.71 19.31 3.00
N PRO A 13 -5.11 19.85 4.18
CA PRO A 13 -5.80 19.08 5.21
C PRO A 13 -6.99 18.25 4.69
N ALA A 14 -7.63 18.72 3.62
CA ALA A 14 -8.70 18.03 2.89
C ALA A 14 -8.29 16.66 2.28
N ARG A 15 -7.06 16.52 1.77
CA ARG A 15 -6.57 15.26 1.19
C ARG A 15 -6.34 14.21 2.27
N ILE A 16 -5.75 14.60 3.41
CA ILE A 16 -5.57 13.73 4.57
C ILE A 16 -6.93 13.29 5.12
N ALA A 17 -7.87 14.22 5.27
CA ALA A 17 -9.22 13.91 5.75
C ALA A 17 -9.95 12.91 4.82
N THR A 18 -9.83 13.07 3.50
CA THR A 18 -10.39 12.12 2.53
C THR A 18 -9.71 10.75 2.59
N ALA A 19 -8.38 10.74 2.73
CA ALA A 19 -7.61 9.52 2.88
C ALA A 19 -8.05 8.72 4.12
N GLU A 20 -8.18 9.37 5.28
CA GLU A 20 -8.63 8.72 6.51
C GLU A 20 -10.08 8.23 6.41
N ARG A 21 -10.99 9.03 5.80
CA ARG A 21 -12.40 8.63 5.62
C ARG A 21 -12.56 7.39 4.74
N THR A 22 -11.74 7.24 3.71
CA THR A 22 -11.86 6.14 2.74
C THR A 22 -11.07 4.89 3.13
N TRP A 23 -10.15 5.01 4.10
CA TRP A 23 -9.27 3.93 4.53
C TRP A 23 -10.02 2.66 4.95
N ALA A 24 -11.02 2.78 5.83
CA ALA A 24 -11.71 1.62 6.39
C ALA A 24 -12.40 0.76 5.30
N SER A 25 -12.97 1.40 4.27
CA SER A 25 -13.60 0.69 3.16
C SER A 25 -12.57 -0.04 2.30
N PHE A 26 -11.47 0.65 1.93
CA PHE A 26 -10.36 0.05 1.21
C PHE A 26 -9.78 -1.15 1.97
N TRP A 27 -9.44 -0.95 3.25
CA TRP A 27 -8.81 -1.97 4.10
C TRP A 27 -9.64 -3.24 4.20
N ARG A 28 -10.96 -3.08 4.38
CA ARG A 28 -11.90 -4.21 4.42
C ARG A 28 -11.90 -4.99 3.10
N GLN A 29 -11.97 -4.30 1.96
CA GLN A 29 -11.99 -4.96 0.64
C GLN A 29 -10.65 -5.67 0.35
N PHE A 30 -9.53 -5.01 0.66
CA PHE A 30 -8.20 -5.57 0.50
C PHE A 30 -8.00 -6.81 1.37
N THR A 31 -8.35 -6.72 2.66
CA THR A 31 -8.24 -7.86 3.60
C THR A 31 -9.11 -9.03 3.15
N LEU A 32 -10.32 -8.76 2.65
CA LEU A 32 -11.20 -9.80 2.09
C LEU A 32 -10.56 -10.48 0.88
N ALA A 33 -9.95 -9.71 -0.02
CA ALA A 33 -9.26 -10.23 -1.19
C ALA A 33 -8.04 -11.09 -0.81
N ILE A 34 -7.22 -10.63 0.15
CA ILE A 34 -6.10 -11.42 0.72
C ILE A 34 -6.60 -12.73 1.34
N ASN A 35 -7.67 -12.68 2.16
CA ASN A 35 -8.21 -13.88 2.80
C ASN A 35 -8.73 -14.91 1.79
N LYS A 36 -9.26 -14.46 0.65
CA LYS A 36 -9.76 -15.30 -0.43
C LYS A 36 -8.70 -15.67 -1.48
N LYS A 37 -7.48 -15.11 -1.37
CA LYS A 37 -6.46 -15.16 -2.43
C LYS A 37 -7.02 -14.71 -3.79
N ASP A 38 -7.88 -13.70 -3.77
CA ASP A 38 -8.61 -13.28 -4.97
C ASP A 38 -7.76 -12.29 -5.78
N HIS A 39 -7.12 -12.80 -6.83
CA HIS A 39 -6.17 -12.04 -7.65
C HIS A 39 -6.82 -10.85 -8.37
N ALA A 40 -8.06 -10.99 -8.85
CA ALA A 40 -8.71 -9.95 -9.64
C ALA A 40 -8.94 -8.61 -8.89
N PRO A 41 -9.48 -8.59 -7.65
CA PRO A 41 -9.51 -7.38 -6.84
C PRO A 41 -8.12 -6.94 -6.37
N LEU A 42 -7.20 -7.86 -6.05
CA LEU A 42 -5.83 -7.49 -5.65
C LEU A 42 -5.12 -6.71 -6.76
N LEU A 43 -5.15 -7.22 -8.00
CA LEU A 43 -4.57 -6.54 -9.16
C LEU A 43 -5.16 -5.16 -9.41
N ARG A 44 -6.45 -4.95 -9.12
CA ARG A 44 -7.10 -3.63 -9.24
C ARG A 44 -6.68 -2.66 -8.15
N MET A 45 -6.22 -3.17 -7.01
CA MET A 45 -5.73 -2.39 -5.87
C MET A 45 -4.22 -2.18 -5.92
N MET A 46 -3.50 -2.85 -6.82
CA MET A 46 -2.07 -2.69 -7.04
C MET A 46 -1.83 -1.72 -8.19
N PRO A 47 -0.94 -0.72 -8.03
CA PRO A 47 -0.64 0.21 -9.09
C PRO A 47 0.37 -0.38 -10.09
N SER A 48 0.52 0.25 -11.26
CA SER A 48 1.47 -0.19 -12.29
C SER A 48 2.94 -0.10 -11.85
N ASP A 49 3.24 0.82 -10.93
CA ASP A 49 4.55 1.05 -10.31
C ASP A 49 4.68 0.36 -8.94
N PHE A 50 3.92 -0.73 -8.73
CA PHE A 50 4.00 -1.53 -7.52
C PHE A 50 5.45 -1.93 -7.19
N PHE A 51 5.83 -1.74 -5.93
CA PHE A 51 7.15 -2.13 -5.44
C PHE A 51 7.08 -3.50 -4.77
N ASP A 52 7.77 -4.48 -5.32
CA ASP A 52 7.72 -5.87 -4.86
C ASP A 52 8.72 -6.21 -3.75
N GLY A 53 9.49 -5.23 -3.27
CA GLY A 53 10.59 -5.44 -2.34
C GLY A 53 11.97 -5.53 -3.01
N GLY A 54 12.07 -5.20 -4.30
CA GLY A 54 13.36 -5.14 -5.02
C GLY A 54 13.64 -6.31 -5.96
N GLY A 55 12.67 -7.21 -6.16
CA GLY A 55 12.74 -8.31 -7.13
C GLY A 55 12.40 -7.89 -8.57
N GLY A 56 11.85 -6.68 -8.77
CA GLY A 56 11.47 -6.17 -10.09
C GLY A 56 10.20 -6.80 -10.66
N LEU A 57 9.39 -7.47 -9.83
CA LEU A 57 8.15 -8.10 -10.23
C LEU A 57 7.04 -7.07 -10.49
N THR A 58 6.28 -7.32 -11.56
CA THR A 58 4.99 -6.65 -11.78
C THR A 58 3.97 -7.09 -10.72
N PRO A 59 2.84 -6.38 -10.53
CA PRO A 59 1.76 -6.83 -9.65
C PRO A 59 1.34 -8.29 -9.85
N LYS A 60 1.21 -8.70 -11.11
CA LYS A 60 0.88 -10.09 -11.48
C LYS A 60 2.01 -11.05 -11.15
N GLY A 61 3.26 -10.64 -11.36
CA GLY A 61 4.44 -11.42 -10.99
C GLY A 61 4.52 -11.66 -9.49
N TRP A 62 4.25 -10.62 -8.68
CA TRP A 62 4.25 -10.72 -7.23
C TRP A 62 3.16 -11.66 -6.71
N LEU A 63 1.92 -11.55 -7.22
CA LEU A 63 0.84 -12.47 -6.83
C LEU A 63 1.15 -13.92 -7.21
N LYS A 64 1.73 -14.13 -8.39
CA LYS A 64 2.20 -15.46 -8.80
C LYS A 64 3.27 -16.00 -7.84
N PHE A 65 4.25 -15.17 -7.46
CA PHE A 65 5.27 -15.54 -6.48
C PHE A 65 4.64 -15.92 -5.12
N ILE A 66 3.65 -15.16 -4.65
CA ILE A 66 2.95 -15.47 -3.41
C ILE A 66 2.24 -16.83 -3.51
N ASP A 67 1.57 -17.14 -4.63
CA ASP A 67 0.95 -18.45 -4.83
C ASP A 67 1.97 -19.58 -4.84
N GLU A 68 3.07 -19.43 -5.59
CA GLU A 68 4.13 -20.45 -5.69
C GLU A 68 4.83 -20.68 -4.34
N ASN A 69 4.92 -19.63 -3.52
CA ASN A 69 5.52 -19.67 -2.20
C ASN A 69 4.52 -20.02 -1.08
N GLU A 70 3.29 -20.45 -1.42
CA GLU A 70 2.28 -20.85 -0.44
C GLU A 70 2.76 -21.95 0.52
N PRO A 71 3.49 -23.00 0.10
CA PRO A 71 4.00 -24.02 1.02
C PRO A 71 4.89 -23.45 2.13
N ASN A 72 5.56 -22.32 1.86
CA ASN A 72 6.39 -21.61 2.84
C ASN A 72 5.58 -20.60 3.70
N GLY A 73 4.29 -20.46 3.43
CA GLY A 73 3.36 -19.69 4.24
C GLY A 73 3.14 -18.24 3.81
N SER A 74 3.53 -17.85 2.60
CA SER A 74 3.33 -16.49 2.05
C SER A 74 1.92 -15.93 2.32
N TRP A 75 0.87 -16.66 1.93
CA TRP A 75 -0.53 -16.27 2.16
C TRP A 75 -0.94 -16.26 3.65
N ARG A 76 -0.35 -17.14 4.47
CA ARG A 76 -0.58 -17.14 5.93
C ARG A 76 0.02 -15.87 6.55
N ASP A 77 1.22 -15.52 6.14
CA ASP A 77 1.96 -14.40 6.70
C ASP A 77 1.35 -13.07 6.24
N SER A 78 0.93 -12.93 4.98
CA SER A 78 0.14 -11.77 4.52
C SER A 78 -1.14 -11.60 5.35
N ARG A 79 -1.88 -12.68 5.62
CA ARG A 79 -3.10 -12.62 6.46
C ARG A 79 -2.79 -12.18 7.88
N LYS A 80 -1.69 -12.66 8.46
CA LYS A 80 -1.22 -12.25 9.80
C LYS A 80 -0.93 -10.75 9.84
N SER A 81 -0.24 -10.22 8.83
CA SER A 81 0.04 -8.79 8.72
C SER A 81 -1.25 -7.96 8.64
N MET A 82 -2.22 -8.39 7.82
CA MET A 82 -3.51 -7.69 7.70
C MET A 82 -4.33 -7.74 9.00
N ALA A 83 -4.31 -8.88 9.70
CA ALA A 83 -4.96 -9.02 11.01
C ALA A 83 -4.35 -8.08 12.07
N GLY A 84 -3.05 -7.79 11.97
CA GLY A 84 -2.37 -6.81 12.81
C GLY A 84 -2.79 -5.36 12.56
N GLY A 85 -3.38 -5.08 11.39
CA GLY A 85 -3.77 -3.74 10.96
C GLY A 85 -2.59 -2.90 10.42
N ALA A 86 -2.88 -1.65 10.08
CA ALA A 86 -1.89 -0.70 9.57
C ALA A 86 -2.00 0.65 10.27
N ASN A 87 -0.87 1.33 10.40
CA ASN A 87 -0.74 2.64 11.02
C ASN A 87 -0.23 3.67 9.99
N ILE A 88 -0.51 4.95 10.22
CA ILE A 88 0.06 6.02 9.40
C ILE A 88 1.58 6.07 9.56
N ASN A 89 2.31 6.06 8.45
CA ASN A 89 3.74 6.31 8.45
C ASN A 89 3.96 7.81 8.22
N ARG A 90 4.28 8.55 9.28
CA ARG A 90 4.42 10.02 9.23
C ARG A 90 5.61 10.46 8.40
N THR A 91 6.71 9.71 8.42
CA THR A 91 7.93 10.00 7.65
C THR A 91 7.65 9.95 6.15
N TRP A 92 7.01 8.89 5.67
CA TRP A 92 6.68 8.75 4.25
C TRP A 92 5.53 9.69 3.87
N SER A 93 4.58 9.90 4.79
CA SER A 93 3.48 10.84 4.57
C SER A 93 3.97 12.29 4.41
N ALA A 94 5.06 12.67 5.07
CA ALA A 94 5.64 14.01 4.96
C ALA A 94 6.14 14.34 3.53
N ILE A 95 6.37 13.34 2.69
CA ILE A 95 6.79 13.49 1.27
C ILE A 95 5.59 13.83 0.36
N GLY A 96 4.37 13.93 0.93
CA GLY A 96 3.20 14.45 0.22
C GLY A 96 2.20 13.39 -0.24
N VAL A 97 2.43 12.12 0.06
CA VAL A 97 1.49 11.02 -0.20
C VAL A 97 1.08 10.40 1.13
N PRO A 98 -0.21 10.49 1.56
CA PRO A 98 -0.63 9.82 2.79
C PRO A 98 -0.37 8.32 2.68
N THR A 99 0.42 7.80 3.62
CA THR A 99 0.92 6.43 3.56
C THR A 99 0.63 5.71 4.87
N LYS A 100 0.10 4.48 4.77
CA LYS A 100 -0.05 3.57 5.90
C LYS A 100 0.80 2.33 5.67
N VAL A 101 1.30 1.75 6.74
CA VAL A 101 2.16 0.56 6.74
C VAL A 101 1.59 -0.44 7.73
N THR A 102 1.61 -1.74 7.41
CA THR A 102 1.22 -2.77 8.37
C THR A 102 2.07 -2.67 9.63
N ARG A 103 1.53 -3.09 10.79
CA ARG A 103 2.23 -2.94 12.07
C ARG A 103 3.55 -3.71 12.16
N ASP A 104 3.67 -4.79 11.40
CA ASP A 104 4.88 -5.57 11.24
C ASP A 104 5.83 -5.02 10.16
N HIS A 105 5.50 -3.87 9.56
CA HIS A 105 6.31 -3.23 8.52
C HIS A 105 6.57 -4.10 7.29
N ALA A 106 5.67 -5.03 6.95
CA ALA A 106 5.81 -5.87 5.77
C ALA A 106 5.21 -5.24 4.50
N TYR A 107 4.17 -4.41 4.63
CA TYR A 107 3.40 -3.89 3.48
C TYR A 107 3.07 -2.42 3.66
N TYR A 108 3.03 -1.68 2.55
CA TYR A 108 2.63 -0.28 2.56
C TYR A 108 1.56 0.07 1.53
N PHE A 109 0.81 1.11 1.85
CA PHE A 109 -0.37 1.55 1.14
C PHE A 109 -0.32 3.06 0.96
N GLU A 110 -0.72 3.53 -0.22
CA GLU A 110 -0.64 4.94 -0.57
C GLU A 110 -1.99 5.50 -1.00
N PHE A 111 -2.32 6.69 -0.52
CA PHE A 111 -3.46 7.46 -1.00
C PHE A 111 -3.03 8.39 -2.13
N ARG A 112 -3.30 7.98 -3.37
CA ARG A 112 -2.76 8.62 -4.56
C ARG A 112 -3.60 9.83 -5.02
N LYS A 113 -3.07 10.54 -6.01
CA LYS A 113 -3.63 11.80 -6.53
C LYS A 113 -5.03 11.68 -7.11
N ASP A 114 -5.44 10.47 -7.49
CA ASP A 114 -6.77 10.14 -8.01
C ASP A 114 -7.81 9.89 -6.90
N GLY A 115 -7.41 10.08 -5.63
CA GLY A 115 -8.31 9.97 -4.48
C GLY A 115 -8.57 8.53 -4.04
N LYS A 116 -7.69 7.58 -4.40
CA LYS A 116 -7.82 6.17 -4.03
C LYS A 116 -6.63 5.64 -3.25
N TRP A 117 -6.90 4.65 -2.42
CA TRP A 117 -5.89 3.84 -1.76
C TRP A 117 -5.42 2.72 -2.67
N TYR A 118 -4.11 2.45 -2.62
CA TYR A 118 -3.46 1.38 -3.34
C TYR A 118 -2.63 0.53 -2.39
N PHE A 119 -2.57 -0.78 -2.62
CA PHE A 119 -1.51 -1.63 -2.12
C PHE A 119 -0.26 -1.35 -2.95
N ALA A 120 0.59 -0.46 -2.44
CA ALA A 120 1.65 0.15 -3.22
C ALA A 120 2.93 -0.69 -3.23
N GLY A 121 3.15 -1.51 -2.21
CA GLY A 121 4.26 -2.42 -2.23
C GLY A 121 4.52 -3.19 -0.94
N VAL A 122 5.56 -4.02 -1.03
CA VAL A 122 6.18 -4.71 0.10
C VAL A 122 7.29 -3.83 0.63
N VAL A 123 7.34 -3.67 1.94
CA VAL A 123 8.50 -3.09 2.62
C VAL A 123 9.45 -4.27 2.82
N GLY A 124 10.43 -4.41 1.93
CA GLY A 124 11.48 -5.40 2.09
C GLY A 124 12.22 -5.17 3.40
N ASP A 125 12.70 -6.25 4.02
CA ASP A 125 13.64 -6.20 5.15
C ASP A 125 15.00 -5.65 4.70
#